data_AF-A0A317UCD2-F1
#
_entry.id   AF-A0A317UCD2-F1
#
_cell.length_a   1.000
_cell.length_b   1.000
_cell.length_c   1.000
_cell.angle_alpha   90.00
_cell.angle_beta   90.00
_cell.angle_gamma   90.00
#
_symmetry.space_group_name_H-M   'P 1'
#
loop_
_entity.id
_entity.type
_entity.pdbx_description
1 polymer ?
#
loop_
_entity_poly.entity_id
_entity_poly.type
_entity_poly.pdbx_seq_one_letter_code
_entity_poly.pdbx_strand_id
1 'polypeptide(L)'
;MIENPKIGQKVWFVEHWSQCIHSAKITALGETEVSVRDPEKYPYADIEWDDGGNSGCLLKNLYTSREELQKELKKEEEKKIAEIKAKIKDTGDLVAFMYDHCVACAEEYTDWTARRAVKEIAKEMLGLDLD
;
A
#
# COMPACT_ATOMS: atom_id res chain seq x y z
N MET A 1 -0.38 -1.84 14.16
CA MET A 1 -1.04 -0.52 14.14
C MET A 1 -0.87 0.10 15.52
N ILE A 2 -0.74 1.42 15.60
CA ILE A 2 -0.59 2.07 16.90
C ILE A 2 -1.92 2.08 17.68
N GLU A 3 -1.84 1.81 18.97
CA GLU A 3 -2.93 1.97 19.93
C GLU A 3 -2.56 3.08 20.92
N ASN A 4 -3.51 4.00 21.21
CA ASN A 4 -3.31 5.13 22.11
C ASN A 4 -2.08 6.00 21.76
N PRO A 5 -2.09 6.67 20.60
CA PRO A 5 -0.95 7.46 20.13
C PRO A 5 -0.59 8.58 21.10
N LYS A 6 0.70 8.93 21.16
CA LYS A 6 1.19 10.07 21.93
C LYS A 6 2.01 11.01 21.06
N ILE A 7 1.87 12.31 21.30
CA ILE A 7 2.77 13.30 20.72
C ILE A 7 4.20 12.95 21.11
N GLY A 8 5.06 12.91 20.11
CA GLY A 8 6.45 12.54 20.22
C GLY A 8 6.76 11.05 20.10
N GLN A 9 5.76 10.19 19.94
CA GLN A 9 5.95 8.77 19.66
C GLN A 9 6.55 8.56 18.26
N LYS A 10 7.56 7.70 18.18
CA LYS A 10 8.11 7.21 16.91
C LYS A 10 7.16 6.18 16.30
N VAL A 11 6.90 6.33 15.01
CA VAL A 11 5.99 5.51 14.22
C VAL A 11 6.58 5.18 12.85
N TRP A 12 6.03 4.17 12.21
CA TRP A 12 6.37 3.72 10.86
C TRP A 12 5.14 3.78 9.96
N PHE A 13 5.33 4.19 8.72
CA PHE A 13 4.25 4.33 7.73
C PHE A 13 4.78 4.17 6.31
N VAL A 14 3.86 3.99 5.35
CA VAL A 14 4.17 4.03 3.91
C VAL A 14 3.79 5.38 3.35
N GLU A 15 4.75 6.00 2.67
CA GLU A 15 4.57 7.27 1.98
C GLU A 15 3.83 7.06 0.66
N HIS A 16 2.84 7.91 0.37
CA HIS A 16 1.87 7.66 -0.69
C HIS A 16 2.48 7.73 -2.10
N TRP A 17 3.44 8.62 -2.34
CA TRP A 17 4.00 8.86 -3.67
C TRP A 17 5.04 7.80 -4.07
N SER A 18 5.99 7.52 -3.20
CA SER A 18 7.11 6.60 -3.43
C SER A 18 6.82 5.18 -2.98
N GLN A 19 5.74 4.96 -2.21
CA GLN A 19 5.45 3.69 -1.54
C GLN A 19 6.59 3.21 -0.63
N CYS A 20 7.51 4.11 -0.25
CA CYS A 20 8.62 3.79 0.64
C CYS A 20 8.16 3.78 2.11
N ILE A 21 8.83 2.96 2.91
CA ILE A 21 8.61 2.92 4.36
C ILE A 21 9.52 3.96 5.02
N HIS A 22 8.91 4.89 5.73
CA HIS A 22 9.61 5.91 6.51
C HIS A 22 9.31 5.74 8.00
N SER A 23 10.23 6.23 8.84
CA SER A 23 9.94 6.49 10.24
C SER A 23 9.71 7.98 10.48
N ALA A 24 8.82 8.27 11.42
CA ALA A 24 8.44 9.62 11.75
C ALA A 24 8.09 9.74 13.23
N LYS A 25 7.96 10.98 13.69
CA LYS A 25 7.50 11.34 15.02
C LYS A 25 6.14 12.02 14.93
N ILE A 26 5.20 11.63 15.78
CA ILE A 26 3.90 12.31 15.90
C ILE A 26 4.11 13.72 16.46
N THR A 27 3.63 14.74 15.76
CA THR A 27 3.71 16.14 16.19
C THR A 27 2.36 16.68 16.66
N ALA A 28 1.25 16.21 16.10
CA ALA A 28 -0.09 16.53 16.56
C ALA A 28 -1.06 15.36 16.32
N LEU A 29 -2.20 15.40 17.02
CA LEU A 29 -3.28 14.42 16.92
C LEU A 29 -4.60 15.17 16.73
N GLY A 30 -5.47 14.62 15.89
CA GLY A 30 -6.76 15.22 15.58
C GLY A 30 -7.68 14.27 14.83
N GLU A 31 -8.63 14.87 14.13
CA GLU A 31 -9.59 14.17 13.27
C GLU A 31 -9.58 14.85 11.90
N THR A 32 -9.90 14.09 10.85
CA THR A 32 -10.07 14.65 9.52
C THR A 32 -11.19 15.69 9.47
N GLU A 33 -11.03 16.68 8.59
CA GLU A 33 -12.11 17.58 8.24
C GLU A 33 -13.22 16.81 7.50
N VAL A 34 -14.47 17.16 7.77
CA VAL A 34 -15.63 16.55 7.11
C VAL A 34 -16.10 17.42 5.95
N SER A 35 -16.59 16.77 4.90
CA SER A 35 -17.23 17.44 3.78
C SER A 35 -18.61 16.83 3.50
N VAL A 36 -19.40 17.47 2.64
CA VAL A 36 -20.68 16.90 2.19
C VAL A 36 -20.50 15.54 1.51
N ARG A 37 -19.32 15.30 0.90
CA ARG A 37 -18.99 14.04 0.22
C ARG A 37 -18.46 12.97 1.16
N ASP A 38 -17.80 13.37 2.24
CA ASP A 38 -17.27 12.48 3.27
C ASP A 38 -17.59 13.06 4.65
N PRO A 39 -18.77 12.70 5.21
CA PRO A 39 -19.22 13.25 6.47
C PRO A 39 -18.55 12.58 7.69
N GLU A 40 -17.74 11.54 7.48
CA GLU A 40 -17.15 10.77 8.57
C GLU A 40 -15.82 11.38 9.02
N LYS A 41 -15.62 11.41 10.34
CA LYS A 41 -14.38 11.85 10.96
C LYS A 41 -13.49 10.66 11.21
N TYR A 42 -12.25 10.73 10.76
CA TYR A 42 -11.26 9.69 11.00
C TYR A 42 -10.13 10.22 11.89
N PRO A 43 -9.70 9.44 12.90
CA PRO A 43 -8.53 9.79 13.70
C PRO A 43 -7.27 9.92 12.84
N TYR A 44 -6.53 11.00 13.08
CA TYR A 44 -5.43 11.48 12.25
C TYR A 44 -4.26 11.97 13.11
N ALA A 45 -3.04 11.92 12.56
CA ALA A 45 -1.84 12.51 13.13
C ALA A 45 -1.06 13.33 12.08
N ASP A 46 -0.55 14.48 12.51
CA ASP A 46 0.58 15.14 11.84
C ASP A 46 1.87 14.42 12.25
N ILE A 47 2.72 14.14 11.28
CA ILE A 47 4.00 13.45 11.47
C ILE A 47 5.15 14.20 10.81
N GLU A 48 6.28 14.23 11.51
CA GLU A 48 7.55 14.76 11.00
C GLU A 48 8.51 13.60 10.76
N TRP A 49 9.02 13.48 9.53
CA TRP A 49 9.81 12.34 9.10
C TRP A 49 11.24 12.47 9.61
N ASP A 50 11.86 11.33 9.95
CA ASP A 50 13.25 11.31 10.42
C ASP A 50 14.26 11.78 9.34
N ASP A 51 13.87 11.73 8.05
CA ASP A 51 14.69 12.09 6.88
C ASP A 51 14.34 13.45 6.23
N GLY A 52 13.54 14.28 6.92
CA GLY A 52 13.37 15.70 6.57
C GLY A 52 12.09 16.07 5.79
N GLY A 53 11.01 15.32 5.97
CA GLY A 53 9.67 15.61 5.45
C GLY A 53 8.62 15.83 6.54
N ASN A 54 7.41 16.23 6.13
CA ASN A 54 6.24 16.19 6.99
C ASN A 54 5.02 15.69 6.20
N SER A 55 4.08 15.06 6.90
CA SER A 55 2.83 14.64 6.29
C SER A 55 1.75 14.48 7.34
N GLY A 56 0.52 14.39 6.83
CA GLY A 56 -0.63 13.96 7.60
C GLY A 56 -0.94 12.50 7.34
N CYS A 57 -1.24 11.71 8.37
CA CYS A 57 -1.53 10.29 8.22
C CYS A 57 -2.68 9.84 9.13
N LEU A 58 -3.54 8.95 8.63
CA LEU A 58 -4.56 8.30 9.45
C LEU A 58 -3.90 7.41 10.49
N LEU A 59 -4.40 7.40 11.74
CA LEU A 59 -3.80 6.59 12.80
C LEU A 59 -3.77 5.09 12.44
N LYS A 60 -4.75 4.63 11.66
CA LYS A 60 -4.82 3.24 11.20
C LYS A 60 -3.65 2.83 10.29
N ASN A 61 -2.99 3.79 9.67
CA ASN A 61 -1.86 3.57 8.77
C ASN A 61 -0.51 3.75 9.48
N LEU A 62 -0.52 4.04 10.79
CA LEU A 62 0.69 4.19 11.59
C LEU A 62 0.96 2.91 12.39
N TYR A 63 2.22 2.52 12.44
CA TYR A 63 2.68 1.30 13.09
C TYR A 63 3.75 1.58 14.13
N THR A 64 3.81 0.71 15.15
CA THR A 64 4.79 0.84 16.23
C THR A 64 6.18 0.38 15.80
N SER A 65 6.26 -0.54 14.83
CA SER A 65 7.51 -1.09 14.32
C SER A 65 7.48 -1.25 12.79
N ARG A 66 8.67 -1.25 12.18
CA ARG A 66 8.84 -1.47 10.74
C ARG A 66 8.40 -2.88 10.34
N GLU A 67 8.72 -3.86 11.17
CA GLU A 67 8.43 -5.27 10.93
C GLU A 67 6.92 -5.54 10.93
N GLU A 68 6.19 -4.90 11.84
CA GLU A 68 4.72 -4.99 11.90
C GLU A 68 4.10 -4.43 10.61
N LEU A 69 4.57 -3.25 10.17
CA LEU A 69 4.13 -2.64 8.92
C LEU A 69 4.43 -3.55 7.73
N GLN A 70 5.67 -4.05 7.62
CA GLN A 70 6.06 -4.95 6.52
C GLN A 70 5.22 -6.23 6.47
N LYS A 71 4.88 -6.79 7.64
CA LYS A 71 4.02 -7.98 7.73
C LYS A 71 2.61 -7.71 7.20
N GLU A 72 2.00 -6.58 7.57
CA GLU A 72 0.68 -6.22 7.07
C GLU A 72 0.71 -5.87 5.57
N LEU A 73 1.73 -5.14 5.09
CA LEU A 73 1.89 -4.86 3.66
C LEU A 73 2.00 -6.14 2.83
N LYS A 74 2.80 -7.10 3.29
CA LYS A 74 2.93 -8.40 2.62
C LYS A 74 1.59 -9.16 2.58
N LYS A 75 0.84 -9.14 3.69
CA LYS A 75 -0.47 -9.79 3.77
C LYS A 75 -1.50 -9.12 2.86
N GLU A 76 -1.49 -7.80 2.75
CA GLU A 76 -2.34 -7.07 1.80
C GLU A 76 -1.94 -7.34 0.34
N GLU A 77 -0.65 -7.39 0.04
CA GLU A 77 -0.15 -7.76 -1.28
C GLU A 77 -0.60 -9.17 -1.68
N GLU A 78 -0.40 -10.16 -0.81
CA GLU A 78 -0.83 -11.54 -1.03
C GLU A 78 -2.35 -11.63 -1.24
N LYS A 79 -3.14 -10.86 -0.49
CA LYS A 79 -4.58 -10.76 -0.68
C LYS A 79 -4.94 -10.20 -2.06
N LYS A 80 -4.30 -9.09 -2.48
CA LYS A 80 -4.51 -8.49 -3.81
C LYS A 80 -4.15 -9.46 -4.93
N ILE A 81 -3.02 -10.18 -4.80
CA ILE A 81 -2.61 -11.20 -5.78
C ILE A 81 -3.67 -12.30 -5.88
N ALA A 82 -4.18 -12.81 -4.75
CA ALA A 82 -5.23 -13.82 -4.74
C ALA A 82 -6.53 -13.31 -5.39
N GLU A 83 -6.92 -12.06 -5.16
CA GLU A 83 -8.08 -11.42 -5.81
C GLU A 83 -7.89 -11.28 -7.32
N ILE A 84 -6.70 -10.92 -7.79
CA ILE A 84 -6.37 -10.86 -9.22
C ILE A 84 -6.45 -12.27 -9.84
N LYS A 85 -5.82 -13.26 -9.22
CA LYS A 85 -5.86 -14.67 -9.67
C LYS A 85 -7.29 -15.20 -9.76
N ALA A 86 -8.15 -14.86 -8.81
CA ALA A 86 -9.55 -15.30 -8.83
C ALA A 86 -10.39 -14.67 -9.97
N LYS A 87 -9.99 -13.49 -10.47
CA LYS A 87 -10.67 -12.80 -11.57
C LYS A 87 -10.24 -13.31 -12.94
N ILE A 88 -9.00 -13.76 -13.09
CA ILE A 88 -8.43 -14.21 -14.37
C ILE A 88 -8.71 -15.71 -14.54
N LYS A 89 -9.63 -16.06 -15.45
CA LYS A 89 -10.05 -17.45 -15.68
C LYS A 89 -9.42 -18.07 -16.92
N ASP A 90 -9.14 -17.24 -17.91
CA ASP A 90 -8.53 -17.65 -19.17
C ASP A 90 -7.53 -16.63 -19.70
N THR A 91 -6.93 -16.94 -20.85
CA THR A 91 -5.93 -16.07 -21.49
C THR A 91 -6.54 -14.74 -21.96
N GLY A 92 -7.82 -14.69 -22.31
CA GLY A 92 -8.50 -13.46 -22.69
C GLY A 92 -8.59 -12.50 -21.50
N ASP A 93 -9.00 -13.00 -20.33
CA ASP A 93 -9.01 -12.22 -19.09
C ASP A 93 -7.61 -11.70 -18.72
N LEU A 94 -6.58 -12.54 -18.88
CA LEU A 94 -5.20 -12.16 -18.62
C LEU A 94 -4.74 -11.02 -19.55
N VAL A 95 -5.01 -11.12 -20.85
CA VAL A 95 -4.63 -10.08 -21.83
C VAL A 95 -5.37 -8.77 -21.54
N ALA A 96 -6.68 -8.83 -21.25
CA ALA A 96 -7.45 -7.65 -20.88
C ALA A 96 -6.91 -6.99 -19.61
N PHE A 97 -6.61 -7.78 -18.58
CA PHE A 97 -6.01 -7.28 -17.35
C PHE A 97 -4.65 -6.60 -17.60
N MET A 98 -3.78 -7.22 -18.40
CA MET A 98 -2.47 -6.65 -18.74
C MET A 98 -2.57 -5.39 -19.61
N TYR A 99 -3.67 -5.19 -20.34
CA TYR A 99 -3.93 -3.97 -21.09
C TYR A 99 -4.33 -2.80 -20.18
N ASP A 100 -5.15 -3.08 -19.15
CA ASP A 100 -5.67 -2.09 -18.22
C ASP A 100 -4.70 -1.76 -17.06
N HIS A 101 -3.70 -2.60 -16.81
CA HIS A 101 -2.72 -2.43 -15.73
C HIS A 101 -1.29 -2.28 -16.26
N CYS A 102 -0.52 -1.35 -15.69
CA CYS A 102 0.90 -1.15 -16.04
C CYS A 102 1.76 -2.27 -15.44
N VAL A 103 1.72 -3.45 -16.04
CA VAL A 103 2.50 -4.63 -15.62
C VAL A 103 3.85 -4.70 -16.31
N ALA A 104 4.07 -3.92 -17.38
CA ALA A 104 5.37 -3.76 -18.00
C ALA A 104 6.32 -3.01 -17.05
N CYS A 105 7.62 -3.30 -17.14
CA CYS A 105 8.62 -2.61 -16.30
C CYS A 105 8.75 -1.16 -16.78
N ALA A 106 8.21 -0.23 -15.99
CA ALA A 106 8.18 1.21 -16.23
C ALA A 106 8.55 1.97 -14.94
N GLU A 107 9.47 1.40 -14.14
CA GLU A 107 9.96 1.95 -12.88
C GLU A 107 8.81 2.38 -11.94
N GLU A 108 8.66 3.69 -11.70
CA GLU A 108 7.66 4.30 -10.82
C GLU A 108 6.20 4.04 -11.25
N TYR A 109 5.97 3.81 -12.54
CA TYR A 109 4.63 3.52 -13.08
C TYR A 109 4.28 2.04 -13.02
N THR A 110 5.24 1.17 -12.69
CA THR A 110 5.00 -0.28 -12.62
C THR A 110 4.08 -0.59 -11.46
N ASP A 111 2.94 -1.21 -11.75
CA ASP A 111 2.15 -1.88 -10.71
C ASP A 111 2.85 -3.20 -10.36
N TRP A 112 3.75 -3.16 -9.39
CA TRP A 112 4.55 -4.30 -8.97
C TRP A 112 3.71 -5.47 -8.45
N THR A 113 2.59 -5.19 -7.78
CA THR A 113 1.67 -6.23 -7.29
C THR A 113 0.96 -6.90 -8.46
N ALA A 114 0.43 -6.13 -9.42
CA ALA A 114 -0.19 -6.68 -10.62
C ALA A 114 0.82 -7.44 -11.49
N ARG A 115 2.04 -6.90 -11.66
CA ARG A 115 3.14 -7.56 -12.37
C ARG A 115 3.46 -8.92 -11.74
N ARG A 116 3.61 -8.98 -10.41
CA ARG A 116 3.85 -10.24 -9.70
C ARG A 116 2.69 -11.23 -9.90
N ALA A 117 1.44 -10.79 -9.79
CA ALA A 117 0.28 -11.65 -10.05
C ALA A 117 0.29 -12.23 -11.46
N VAL A 118 0.55 -11.39 -12.48
CA VAL A 118 0.65 -11.81 -13.89
C VAL A 118 1.77 -12.83 -14.10
N LYS A 119 2.94 -12.65 -13.47
CA LYS A 119 4.04 -13.63 -13.53
C LYS A 119 3.60 -14.99 -13.01
N GLU A 120 2.95 -15.03 -11.85
CA GLU A 120 2.47 -16.27 -11.25
C GLU A 120 1.39 -16.94 -12.13
N ILE A 121 0.44 -16.17 -12.65
CA ILE A 121 -0.62 -16.68 -13.55
C ILE A 121 -0.05 -17.19 -14.86
N ALA A 122 0.87 -16.46 -15.50
CA ALA A 122 1.50 -16.88 -16.75
C ALA A 122 2.25 -18.21 -16.59
N LYS A 123 2.91 -18.41 -15.45
CA LYS A 123 3.58 -19.67 -15.11
C LYS A 123 2.59 -20.81 -14.91
N GLU A 124 1.53 -20.58 -14.13
CA GLU A 124 0.51 -21.60 -13.80
C GLU A 124 -0.36 -21.98 -15.02
N MET A 125 -0.77 -20.99 -15.82
CA MET A 125 -1.74 -21.16 -16.92
C MET A 125 -1.06 -21.50 -18.26
N LEU A 126 0.10 -20.88 -18.53
CA LEU A 126 0.75 -20.94 -19.86
C LEU A 126 2.12 -21.61 -19.82
N GLY A 127 2.64 -21.94 -18.63
CA GLY A 127 4.00 -22.47 -18.47
C GLY A 127 5.10 -21.45 -18.80
N LEU A 128 4.78 -20.15 -18.81
CA LEU A 128 5.72 -19.08 -19.13
C LEU A 128 6.38 -18.56 -17.85
N ASP A 129 7.72 -18.63 -17.79
CA ASP A 129 8.49 -17.98 -16.73
C ASP A 129 8.89 -16.58 -17.22
N LEU A 130 8.24 -15.56 -16.67
CA LEU A 130 8.44 -14.16 -17.03
C LEU A 130 9.41 -13.52 -16.01
N ASP A 131 10.38 -12.74 -16.49
CA ASP A 131 11.33 -12.01 -15.64
C ASP A 131 10.74 -10.74 -15.03
#